data_AF-A0A7C3JVX1-F1
#
_entry.id   AF-A0A7C3JVX1-F1
#
_cell.length_a   1.000
_cell.length_b   1.000
_cell.length_c   1.000
_cell.angle_alpha   90.00
_cell.angle_beta   90.00
_cell.angle_gamma   90.00
#
_symmetry.space_group_name_H-M   'P 1'
#
loop_
_entity.id
_entity.type
_entity.pdbx_description
1 polymer ?
#
loop_
_entity_poly.entity_id
_entity_poly.type
_entity_poly.pdbx_seq_one_letter_code
_entity_poly.pdbx_strand_id
1 'polypeptide(L)'
;MDVALRDLAGTERVLVYDVPAAERPVRTGPASPFVMGGGAWWRFVRRRRVLDDGWLTILVALRCLPEDEALLAVDWGTRFANALLLVEPNKQVDLTLANGVESSFADSQLRAVYGVWRFWQLRAGRREPHCESLDLAAAVSIVETFRERLPRVFPPEAFQAALLDLNSREADLFVGKPVERVILPFLTRLGLPIPYDPAILLNATRDLINRGQAWVEDASDGRLAYHGPERPLPDDMSDERLARMTRI
;
A
#
# COMPACT_ATOMS: atom_id res chain seq x y z
N MET A 1 0.55 -9.57 21.55
CA MET A 1 1.43 -9.13 20.44
C MET A 1 0.73 -8.10 19.56
N ASP A 2 -0.44 -8.41 18.98
CA ASP A 2 -1.16 -7.51 18.07
C ASP A 2 -1.39 -6.10 18.64
N VAL A 3 -1.79 -5.96 19.90
CA VAL A 3 -1.97 -4.64 20.55
C VAL A 3 -0.66 -3.86 20.59
N ALA A 4 0.42 -4.48 21.09
CA ALA A 4 1.72 -3.82 21.17
C ALA A 4 2.30 -3.44 19.80
N LEU A 5 2.03 -4.23 18.75
CA LEU A 5 2.42 -3.87 17.38
C LEU A 5 1.57 -2.75 16.79
N ARG A 6 0.28 -2.63 17.17
CA ARG A 6 -0.55 -1.48 16.82
C ARG A 6 -0.09 -0.21 17.52
N ASP A 7 0.23 -0.31 18.80
CA ASP A 7 0.78 0.81 19.58
C ASP A 7 2.11 1.28 18.96
N LEU A 8 3.02 0.35 18.64
CA LEU A 8 4.28 0.66 17.95
C LEU A 8 4.03 1.31 16.58
N ALA A 9 3.05 0.80 15.83
CA ALA A 9 2.72 1.35 14.51
C ALA A 9 2.15 2.78 14.61
N GLY A 10 1.37 3.06 15.66
CA GLY A 10 0.67 4.33 15.84
C GLY A 10 -0.55 4.47 14.92
N THR A 11 -1.15 3.37 14.50
CA THR A 11 -2.38 3.33 13.69
C THR A 11 -3.14 2.04 13.94
N GLU A 12 -4.46 2.08 13.75
CA GLU A 12 -5.31 0.88 13.77
C GLU A 12 -5.14 0.03 12.48
N ARG A 13 -4.66 0.65 11.39
CA ARG A 13 -4.45 -0.03 10.09
C ARG A 13 -3.12 -0.77 10.04
N VAL A 14 -3.04 -1.84 10.82
CA VAL A 14 -1.86 -2.71 10.90
C VAL A 14 -2.21 -4.12 10.43
N LEU A 15 -1.38 -4.63 9.53
CA LEU A 15 -1.41 -6.01 9.09
C LEU A 15 -0.16 -6.73 9.60
N VAL A 16 -0.34 -7.75 10.43
CA VAL A 16 0.79 -8.55 10.95
C VAL A 16 1.09 -9.70 9.99
N TYR A 17 2.35 -9.79 9.56
CA TYR A 17 2.88 -10.94 8.82
C TYR A 17 3.50 -11.94 9.79
N ASP A 18 2.70 -12.94 10.18
CA ASP A 18 3.02 -13.98 11.15
C ASP A 18 3.28 -15.35 10.50
N VAL A 19 3.64 -15.38 9.21
CA VAL A 19 3.83 -16.62 8.46
C VAL A 19 5.19 -17.24 8.80
N PRO A 20 5.23 -18.43 9.44
CA PRO A 20 6.48 -19.11 9.75
C PRO A 20 7.28 -19.43 8.48
N ALA A 21 8.60 -19.51 8.59
CA ALA A 21 9.47 -19.80 7.44
C ALA A 21 9.09 -21.11 6.71
N ALA A 22 8.63 -22.12 7.45
CA ALA A 22 8.20 -23.41 6.90
C ALA A 22 6.89 -23.34 6.10
N GLU A 23 6.06 -22.31 6.31
CA GLU A 23 4.76 -22.12 5.64
C GLU A 23 4.77 -20.98 4.63
N ARG A 24 5.96 -20.40 4.37
CA ARG A 24 6.13 -19.24 3.51
C ARG A 24 5.59 -19.48 2.09
N PRO A 25 5.10 -18.42 1.42
CA PRO A 25 4.66 -18.53 0.06
C PRO A 25 5.84 -18.85 -0.86
N VAL A 26 5.60 -19.68 -1.86
CA VAL A 26 6.54 -19.98 -2.94
C VAL A 26 5.81 -19.94 -4.27
N ARG A 27 6.43 -19.34 -5.29
CA ARG A 27 5.91 -19.42 -6.65
C ARG A 27 5.98 -20.88 -7.11
N THR A 28 4.97 -21.35 -7.86
CA THR A 28 5.01 -22.70 -8.46
C THR A 28 6.10 -22.85 -9.52
N GLY A 29 6.66 -21.74 -10.00
CA GLY A 29 7.86 -21.68 -10.83
C GLY A 29 8.31 -20.22 -11.05
N PRO A 30 9.51 -19.98 -11.58
CA PRO A 30 10.07 -18.62 -11.72
C PRO A 30 9.22 -17.66 -12.56
N ALA A 31 8.58 -18.18 -13.61
CA ALA A 31 7.71 -17.41 -14.49
C ALA A 31 6.21 -17.52 -14.11
N SER A 32 5.88 -18.28 -13.06
CA SER A 32 4.50 -18.54 -12.72
C SER A 32 3.89 -17.38 -11.92
N PRO A 33 2.68 -16.93 -12.28
CA PRO A 33 1.91 -16.03 -11.44
C PRO A 33 1.28 -16.75 -10.24
N PHE A 34 1.28 -18.09 -10.24
CA PHE A 34 0.65 -18.88 -9.18
C PHE A 34 1.59 -19.10 -8.01
N VAL A 35 1.04 -18.94 -6.81
CA VAL A 35 1.76 -19.06 -5.55
C VAL A 35 1.10 -20.14 -4.69
N MET A 36 1.91 -21.01 -4.12
CA MET A 36 1.52 -21.95 -3.08
C MET A 36 1.96 -21.40 -1.72
N GLY A 37 1.23 -21.75 -0.67
CA GLY A 37 1.62 -21.42 0.70
C GLY A 37 0.87 -22.28 1.69
N GLY A 38 1.38 -22.33 2.92
CA GLY A 38 0.77 -23.08 4.02
C GLY A 38 -0.54 -22.46 4.53
N GLY A 39 -1.07 -23.03 5.62
CA GLY A 39 -2.28 -22.53 6.26
C GLY A 39 -2.10 -21.12 6.82
N ALA A 40 -0.94 -20.83 7.40
CA ALA A 40 -0.57 -19.51 7.89
C ALA A 40 -0.54 -18.46 6.78
N TRP A 41 0.01 -18.80 5.61
CA TRP A 41 0.02 -17.94 4.44
C TRP A 41 -1.41 -17.56 4.00
N TRP A 42 -2.31 -18.53 3.85
CA TRP A 42 -3.69 -18.23 3.44
C TRP A 42 -4.49 -17.46 4.50
N ARG A 43 -4.18 -17.64 5.79
CA ARG A 43 -4.73 -16.81 6.87
C ARG A 43 -4.25 -15.36 6.75
N PHE A 44 -2.97 -15.13 6.45
CA PHE A 44 -2.44 -13.81 6.15
C PHE A 44 -3.17 -13.18 4.95
N VAL A 45 -3.32 -13.90 3.83
CA VAL A 45 -4.06 -13.40 2.65
C VAL A 45 -5.50 -13.01 3.01
N ARG A 46 -6.20 -13.81 3.81
CA ARG A 46 -7.57 -13.47 4.24
C ARG A 46 -7.62 -12.19 5.07
N ARG A 47 -6.69 -11.98 6.01
CA ARG A 47 -6.61 -10.73 6.79
C ARG A 47 -6.28 -9.53 5.90
N ARG A 48 -5.35 -9.68 4.96
CA ARG A 48 -5.01 -8.64 3.98
C ARG A 48 -6.22 -8.20 3.16
N ARG A 49 -7.07 -9.15 2.72
CA ARG A 49 -8.28 -8.84 1.94
C ARG A 49 -9.28 -7.94 2.67
N VAL A 50 -9.30 -7.97 4.00
CA VAL A 50 -10.20 -7.11 4.78
C VAL A 50 -9.77 -5.64 4.72
N LEU A 51 -8.51 -5.37 4.39
CA LEU A 51 -7.92 -4.03 4.31
C LEU A 51 -7.82 -3.52 2.86
N ASP A 52 -8.51 -4.19 1.93
CA ASP A 52 -8.40 -3.96 0.49
C ASP A 52 -9.25 -2.78 -0.01
N ASP A 53 -8.94 -1.59 0.48
CA ASP A 53 -9.74 -0.37 0.27
C ASP A 53 -8.90 0.82 -0.25
N GLY A 54 -7.62 0.62 -0.59
CA GLY A 54 -6.73 1.70 -1.05
C GLY A 54 -5.96 2.41 0.04
N TRP A 55 -6.38 2.27 1.29
CA TRP A 55 -5.82 3.06 2.37
C TRP A 55 -4.47 2.52 2.83
N LEU A 56 -3.58 3.47 3.16
CA LEU A 56 -2.26 3.17 3.68
C LEU A 56 -2.36 2.25 4.90
N THR A 57 -1.63 1.14 4.83
CA THR A 57 -1.63 0.08 5.84
C THR A 57 -0.19 -0.28 6.17
N ILE A 58 0.14 -0.37 7.45
CA ILE A 58 1.48 -0.80 7.88
C ILE A 58 1.50 -2.32 7.94
N LEU A 59 2.34 -2.93 7.11
CA LEU A 59 2.62 -4.37 7.15
C LEU A 59 3.81 -4.62 8.07
N VAL A 60 3.57 -5.19 9.24
CA VAL A 60 4.62 -5.48 10.21
C VAL A 60 4.97 -6.96 10.18
N ALA A 61 6.20 -7.30 9.79
CA ALA A 61 6.65 -8.68 9.75
C ALA A 61 7.23 -9.14 11.09
N LEU A 62 6.91 -10.37 11.49
CA LEU A 62 7.45 -10.98 12.72
C LEU A 62 8.87 -11.54 12.52
N ARG A 63 9.37 -11.56 11.29
CA ARG A 63 10.74 -11.97 10.94
C ARG A 63 11.21 -11.21 9.71
N CYS A 64 12.51 -11.17 9.48
CA CYS A 64 13.04 -10.70 8.19
C CYS A 64 12.58 -11.63 7.06
N LEU A 65 12.12 -11.04 5.97
CA LEU A 65 11.64 -11.79 4.81
C LEU A 65 12.74 -11.85 3.74
N PRO A 66 12.96 -13.01 3.10
CA PRO A 66 13.63 -13.08 1.80
C PRO A 66 12.96 -12.13 0.80
N GLU A 67 13.72 -11.60 -0.15
CA GLU A 67 13.21 -10.58 -1.09
C GLU A 67 11.94 -11.01 -1.83
N ASP A 68 11.94 -12.21 -2.42
CA ASP A 68 10.78 -12.76 -3.13
C ASP A 68 9.54 -12.91 -2.24
N GLU A 69 9.75 -13.30 -0.97
CA GLU A 69 8.67 -13.45 0.00
C GLU A 69 8.11 -12.10 0.41
N ALA A 70 8.99 -11.13 0.72
CA ALA A 70 8.63 -9.75 1.00
C ALA A 70 7.79 -9.17 -0.14
N LEU A 71 8.23 -9.38 -1.38
CA LEU A 71 7.52 -8.97 -2.58
C LEU A 71 6.11 -9.56 -2.65
N LEU A 72 5.96 -10.86 -2.39
CA LEU A 72 4.64 -11.52 -2.36
C LEU A 72 3.74 -11.03 -1.22
N ALA A 73 4.33 -10.68 -0.08
CA ALA A 73 3.58 -10.15 1.05
C ALA A 73 2.95 -8.78 0.73
N VAL A 74 3.69 -7.91 0.02
CA VAL A 74 3.20 -6.57 -0.37
C VAL A 74 2.43 -6.57 -1.70
N ASP A 75 2.78 -7.40 -2.67
CA ASP A 75 2.23 -7.41 -4.03
C ASP A 75 1.68 -8.78 -4.37
N TRP A 76 0.37 -8.83 -4.45
CA TRP A 76 -0.37 -10.01 -4.89
C TRP A 76 -1.20 -9.67 -6.13
N GLY A 77 -0.57 -8.99 -7.08
CA GLY A 77 -1.16 -8.66 -8.37
C GLY A 77 -2.31 -7.66 -8.28
N THR A 78 -3.02 -7.51 -9.40
CA THR A 78 -3.99 -6.43 -9.64
C THR A 78 -5.34 -6.60 -8.94
N ARG A 79 -5.52 -7.67 -8.15
CA ARG A 79 -6.79 -7.96 -7.47
C ARG A 79 -6.99 -7.18 -6.17
N PHE A 80 -5.91 -6.61 -5.61
CA PHE A 80 -5.93 -5.99 -4.29
C PHE A 80 -5.33 -4.59 -4.28
N ALA A 81 -6.16 -3.59 -4.03
CA ALA A 81 -5.81 -2.18 -3.85
C ALA A 81 -5.19 -1.87 -2.48
N ASN A 82 -4.24 -2.67 -1.99
CA ASN A 82 -3.60 -2.39 -0.70
C ASN A 82 -2.35 -1.52 -0.86
N ALA A 83 -2.34 -0.32 -0.29
CA ALA A 83 -1.13 0.49 -0.11
C ALA A 83 -0.38 0.03 1.15
N LEU A 84 0.73 -0.72 1.00
CA LEU A 84 1.44 -1.34 2.12
C LEU A 84 2.84 -0.74 2.33
N LEU A 85 3.15 -0.40 3.59
CA LEU A 85 4.52 -0.11 4.04
C LEU A 85 5.04 -1.29 4.86
N LEU A 86 6.01 -2.02 4.33
CA LEU A 86 6.61 -3.17 4.98
C LEU A 86 7.67 -2.74 6.00
N VAL A 87 7.45 -3.10 7.25
CA VAL A 87 8.40 -2.92 8.35
C VAL A 87 8.82 -4.27 8.91
N GLU A 88 10.13 -4.48 8.97
CA GLU A 88 10.78 -5.71 9.41
C GLU A 88 11.62 -5.47 10.69
N PRO A 89 11.96 -6.55 11.41
CA PRO A 89 13.00 -6.51 12.44
C PRO A 89 14.37 -6.11 11.88
N ASN A 90 15.19 -5.45 12.70
CA ASN A 90 16.54 -4.95 12.38
C ASN A 90 17.65 -6.01 12.43
N LYS A 91 17.32 -7.21 12.89
CA LYS A 91 18.21 -8.37 13.03
C LYS A 91 17.50 -9.60 12.49
N GLN A 92 18.25 -10.69 12.23
CA GLN A 92 17.70 -12.02 11.89
C GLN A 92 16.97 -12.66 13.09
N VAL A 93 15.98 -11.96 13.61
CA VAL A 93 15.07 -12.39 14.68
C VAL A 93 13.84 -12.97 14.00
N ASP A 94 13.40 -14.13 14.48
CA ASP A 94 12.15 -14.74 14.06
C ASP A 94 11.21 -14.86 15.26
N LEU A 95 10.30 -13.90 15.37
CA LEU A 95 9.28 -13.86 16.43
C LEU A 95 8.13 -14.84 16.15
N THR A 96 8.09 -15.51 14.99
CA THR A 96 7.10 -16.58 14.72
C THR A 96 7.44 -17.87 15.44
N LEU A 97 8.72 -18.06 15.82
CA LEU A 97 9.22 -19.24 16.54
C LEU A 97 9.10 -19.12 18.06
N ALA A 98 8.65 -17.96 18.57
CA ALA A 98 8.37 -17.75 19.98
C ALA A 98 7.08 -18.51 20.38
N ASN A 99 7.13 -19.84 20.30
CA ASN A 99 6.05 -20.72 20.73
C ASN A 99 5.86 -20.56 22.25
N GLY A 100 4.74 -19.98 22.66
CA GLY A 100 4.28 -20.05 24.05
C GLY A 100 4.71 -18.91 24.96
N VAL A 101 4.98 -17.71 24.45
CA VAL A 101 5.03 -16.55 25.35
C VAL A 101 3.70 -15.79 25.31
N GLU A 102 2.94 -16.01 26.36
CA GLU A 102 1.97 -15.05 26.91
C GLU A 102 2.61 -13.67 27.24
N SER A 103 3.84 -13.38 26.82
CA SER A 103 4.54 -12.14 27.16
C SER A 103 4.03 -10.97 26.35
N SER A 104 3.47 -10.01 27.06
CA SER A 104 3.69 -8.60 26.73
C SER A 104 5.17 -8.38 26.43
N PHE A 105 5.56 -8.26 25.17
CA PHE A 105 6.81 -7.57 24.88
C PHE A 105 6.65 -6.15 25.43
N ALA A 106 7.61 -5.70 26.22
CA ALA A 106 7.64 -4.29 26.59
C ALA A 106 7.84 -3.47 25.30
N ASP A 107 7.19 -2.32 25.21
CA ASP A 107 7.31 -1.41 24.07
C ASP A 107 8.78 -1.12 23.71
N SER A 108 9.63 -0.91 24.72
CA SER A 108 11.07 -0.72 24.55
C SER A 108 11.79 -1.89 23.87
N GLN A 109 11.34 -3.13 24.10
CA GLN A 109 11.92 -4.32 23.46
C GLN A 109 11.51 -4.40 21.99
N LEU A 110 10.25 -4.08 21.66
CA LEU A 110 9.79 -4.04 20.27
C LEU A 110 10.53 -2.96 19.49
N ARG A 111 10.69 -1.76 20.06
CA ARG A 111 11.46 -0.67 19.44
C ARG A 111 12.92 -1.00 19.22
N ALA A 112 13.52 -1.84 20.07
CA ALA A 112 14.89 -2.31 19.90
C ALA A 112 15.03 -3.40 18.83
N VAL A 113 13.96 -4.14 18.54
CA VAL A 113 13.93 -5.23 17.55
C VAL A 113 13.49 -4.74 16.17
N TYR A 114 12.55 -3.80 16.09
CA TYR A 114 12.07 -3.25 14.83
C TYR A 114 12.90 -2.07 14.36
N GLY A 115 12.91 -1.85 13.05
CA GLY A 115 13.58 -0.67 12.49
C GLY A 115 14.08 -0.81 11.06
N VAL A 116 13.51 -1.70 10.24
CA VAL A 116 13.84 -1.80 8.82
C VAL A 116 12.59 -1.54 8.01
N TRP A 117 12.61 -0.49 7.21
CA TRP A 117 11.60 -0.24 6.19
C TRP A 117 12.08 -0.80 4.86
N ARG A 118 11.31 -1.72 4.27
CA ARG A 118 11.57 -2.25 2.94
C ARG A 118 10.53 -1.74 1.96
N PHE A 119 10.99 -1.24 0.81
CA PHE A 119 10.14 -0.74 -0.26
C PHE A 119 10.78 -0.97 -1.63
N TRP A 120 10.03 -0.70 -2.69
CA TRP A 120 10.50 -0.85 -4.07
C TRP A 120 10.21 0.44 -4.84
N GLN A 121 11.17 0.87 -5.67
CA GLN A 121 10.99 1.98 -6.61
C GLN A 121 11.04 1.45 -8.04
N LEU A 122 10.23 2.03 -8.94
CA LEU A 122 10.32 1.73 -10.37
C LEU A 122 11.36 2.64 -11.02
N ARG A 123 12.44 2.07 -11.54
CA ARG A 123 13.46 2.77 -12.32
C ARG A 123 13.73 2.06 -13.63
N ALA A 124 13.64 2.79 -14.74
CA ALA A 124 13.83 2.26 -16.09
C ALA A 124 13.03 0.95 -16.37
N GLY A 125 11.79 0.88 -15.88
CA GLY A 125 10.91 -0.29 -16.05
C GLY A 125 11.27 -1.50 -15.17
N ARG A 126 12.24 -1.37 -14.25
CA ARG A 126 12.61 -2.39 -13.28
C ARG A 126 12.26 -1.96 -11.86
N ARG A 127 11.90 -2.93 -11.02
CA ARG A 127 11.67 -2.71 -9.58
C ARG A 127 13.00 -2.87 -8.86
N GLU A 128 13.44 -1.81 -8.19
CA GLU A 128 14.65 -1.82 -7.37
C GLU A 128 14.25 -1.92 -5.89
N PRO A 129 14.72 -2.94 -5.16
CA PRO A 129 14.47 -3.06 -3.73
C PRO A 129 15.33 -2.07 -2.94
N HIS A 130 14.73 -1.44 -1.94
CA HIS A 130 15.39 -0.53 -1.01
C HIS A 130 15.09 -0.96 0.43
N CYS A 131 16.08 -0.79 1.29
CA CYS A 131 15.96 -0.98 2.74
C CYS A 131 16.52 0.26 3.44
N GLU A 132 15.72 0.85 4.32
CA GLU A 132 16.13 1.97 5.15
C GLU A 132 15.98 1.62 6.63
N SER A 133 16.90 2.12 7.46
CA SER A 133 16.76 2.00 8.91
C SER A 133 15.79 3.06 9.43
N LEU A 134 14.80 2.61 10.21
CA LEU A 134 13.93 3.44 11.03
C LEU A 134 14.49 3.46 12.46
N ASP A 135 14.85 4.64 12.95
CA ASP A 135 15.17 4.81 14.36
C ASP A 135 13.85 4.91 15.15
N LEU A 136 13.44 3.79 15.74
CA LEU A 136 12.24 3.70 16.56
C LEU A 136 12.51 3.93 18.06
N ALA A 137 13.76 4.11 18.46
CA ALA A 137 14.14 4.29 19.86
C ALA A 137 13.66 5.65 20.39
N ALA A 138 13.75 6.69 19.56
CA ALA A 138 13.29 8.04 19.89
C ALA A 138 11.93 8.41 19.27
N ALA A 139 11.40 7.60 18.35
CA ALA A 139 10.16 7.89 17.65
C ALA A 139 8.92 7.67 18.54
N VAL A 140 7.85 8.41 18.32
CA VAL A 140 6.55 8.12 18.95
C VAL A 140 5.96 6.83 18.38
N SER A 141 6.01 6.65 17.06
CA SER A 141 5.48 5.49 16.35
C SER A 141 6.11 5.31 14.97
N ILE A 142 5.86 4.18 14.31
CA ILE A 142 6.26 3.94 12.92
C ILE A 142 5.63 4.99 11.99
N VAL A 143 4.32 5.27 12.12
CA VAL A 143 3.64 6.27 11.28
C VAL A 143 4.29 7.65 11.42
N GLU A 144 4.68 8.04 12.62
CA GLU A 144 5.38 9.31 12.84
C GLU A 144 6.72 9.35 12.10
N THR A 145 7.50 8.26 12.15
CA THR A 145 8.76 8.18 11.38
C THR A 145 8.55 8.28 9.87
N PHE A 146 7.39 7.85 9.38
CA PHE A 146 7.06 7.90 7.96
C PHE A 146 6.56 9.26 7.50
N ARG A 147 5.93 10.06 8.37
CA ARG A 147 5.38 11.38 8.00
C ARG A 147 6.43 12.28 7.34
N GLU A 148 7.66 12.29 7.84
CA GLU A 148 8.73 13.10 7.27
C GLU A 148 9.44 12.45 6.07
N ARG A 149 9.43 11.12 6.00
CA ARG A 149 10.20 10.36 5.01
C ARG A 149 9.44 10.13 3.72
N LEU A 150 8.15 9.79 3.82
CA LEU A 150 7.34 9.44 2.66
C LEU A 150 7.29 10.56 1.60
N PRO A 151 7.16 11.86 1.94
CA PRO A 151 7.22 12.92 0.93
C PRO A 151 8.56 13.02 0.20
N ARG A 152 9.66 12.63 0.83
CA ARG A 152 11.00 12.66 0.21
C ARG A 152 11.23 11.46 -0.70
N VAL A 153 10.76 10.28 -0.28
CA VAL A 153 10.97 9.02 -1.00
C VAL A 153 9.93 8.82 -2.11
N PHE A 154 8.71 9.29 -1.88
CA PHE A 154 7.55 9.18 -2.77
C PHE A 154 6.89 10.56 -2.94
N PRO A 155 7.54 11.52 -3.59
CA PRO A 155 6.96 12.85 -3.77
C PRO A 155 5.65 12.78 -4.56
N PRO A 156 4.63 13.62 -4.24
CA PRO A 156 3.34 13.62 -4.93
C PRO A 156 3.44 13.73 -6.45
N GLU A 157 4.41 14.50 -6.94
CA GLU A 157 4.66 14.70 -8.37
C GLU A 157 5.13 13.41 -9.05
N ALA A 158 5.90 12.56 -8.34
CA ALA A 158 6.28 11.26 -8.86
C ALA A 158 5.06 10.35 -9.00
N PHE A 159 4.07 10.45 -8.09
CA PHE A 159 2.83 9.69 -8.21
C PHE A 159 2.07 10.09 -9.48
N GLN A 160 1.90 11.40 -9.70
CA GLN A 160 1.26 11.92 -10.90
C GLN A 160 2.01 11.55 -12.19
N ALA A 161 3.34 11.64 -12.18
CA ALA A 161 4.14 11.25 -13.34
C ALA A 161 3.99 9.75 -13.64
N ALA A 162 4.01 8.89 -12.62
CA ALA A 162 3.81 7.46 -12.77
C ALA A 162 2.39 7.09 -13.22
N LEU A 163 1.39 7.88 -12.80
CA LEU A 163 -0.01 7.81 -13.25
C LEU A 163 -0.13 8.07 -14.74
N LEU A 164 0.48 9.16 -15.22
CA LEU A 164 0.48 9.53 -16.63
C LEU A 164 1.25 8.52 -17.49
N ASP A 165 2.41 8.06 -17.02
CA ASP A 165 3.19 7.02 -17.69
C ASP A 165 2.38 5.73 -17.81
N LEU A 166 1.73 5.27 -16.73
CA LEU A 166 0.92 4.07 -16.78
C LEU A 166 -0.26 4.22 -17.75
N ASN A 167 -0.94 5.36 -17.73
CA ASN A 167 -2.00 5.65 -18.69
C ASN A 167 -1.50 5.59 -20.14
N SER A 168 -0.31 6.13 -20.42
CA SER A 168 0.26 6.09 -21.78
C SER A 168 0.59 4.68 -22.26
N ARG A 169 1.02 3.79 -21.35
CA ARG A 169 1.40 2.40 -21.68
C ARG A 169 0.20 1.44 -21.71
N GLU A 170 -0.84 1.74 -20.94
CA GLU A 170 -1.98 0.84 -20.70
C GLU A 170 -3.32 1.57 -20.83
N ALA A 171 -3.48 2.42 -21.85
CA ALA A 171 -4.64 3.30 -22.05
C ALA A 171 -6.01 2.60 -21.93
N ASP A 172 -6.09 1.31 -22.28
CA ASP A 172 -7.30 0.49 -22.16
C ASP A 172 -7.83 0.34 -20.72
N LEU A 173 -6.95 0.53 -19.72
CA LEU A 173 -7.33 0.56 -18.30
C LEU A 173 -7.99 1.89 -17.88
N PHE A 174 -7.82 2.94 -18.68
CA PHE A 174 -8.16 4.33 -18.31
C PHE A 174 -9.32 4.87 -19.14
N VAL A 175 -9.19 4.81 -20.47
CA VAL A 175 -10.06 5.52 -21.39
C VAL A 175 -11.50 4.99 -21.29
N GLY A 176 -12.44 5.90 -21.03
CA GLY A 176 -13.86 5.58 -20.92
C GLY A 176 -14.22 4.69 -19.73
N LYS A 177 -13.35 4.54 -18.73
CA LYS A 177 -13.62 3.77 -17.52
C LYS A 177 -14.00 4.69 -16.34
N PRO A 178 -14.85 4.21 -15.42
CA PRO A 178 -15.04 4.88 -14.14
C PRO A 178 -13.72 5.01 -13.40
N VAL A 179 -13.50 6.16 -12.75
CA VAL A 179 -12.30 6.48 -11.97
C VAL A 179 -11.90 5.39 -10.98
N GLU A 180 -12.87 4.74 -10.32
CA GLU A 180 -12.59 3.62 -9.39
C GLU A 180 -11.72 2.53 -10.05
N ARG A 181 -11.99 2.19 -11.31
CA ARG A 181 -11.23 1.15 -12.04
C ARG A 181 -9.83 1.63 -12.42
N VAL A 182 -9.68 2.92 -12.64
CA VAL A 182 -8.42 3.54 -13.00
C VAL A 182 -7.47 3.51 -11.81
N ILE A 183 -7.96 3.83 -10.60
CA ILE A 183 -7.15 3.93 -9.39
C ILE A 183 -6.68 2.56 -8.87
N LEU A 184 -7.48 1.50 -9.02
CA LEU A 184 -7.17 0.16 -8.52
C LEU A 184 -5.74 -0.32 -8.91
N PRO A 185 -5.33 -0.32 -10.20
CA PRO A 185 -3.96 -0.65 -10.60
C PRO A 185 -2.86 0.09 -9.83
N PHE A 186 -3.08 1.34 -9.44
CA PHE A 186 -2.09 2.17 -8.73
C PHE A 186 -1.91 1.75 -7.28
N LEU A 187 -3.02 1.42 -6.63
CA LEU A 187 -3.04 0.92 -5.26
C LEU A 187 -2.48 -0.50 -5.16
N THR A 188 -2.43 -1.23 -6.29
CA THR A 188 -1.99 -2.64 -6.35
C THR A 188 -0.53 -2.83 -6.77
N ARG A 189 0.10 -1.87 -7.47
CA ARG A 189 1.37 -2.11 -8.20
C ARG A 189 2.59 -1.58 -7.46
N LEU A 190 3.52 -2.48 -7.15
CA LEU A 190 4.82 -2.10 -6.61
C LEU A 190 5.66 -1.29 -7.58
N GLY A 191 6.41 -0.36 -6.99
CA GLY A 191 7.29 0.56 -7.68
C GLY A 191 6.60 1.87 -8.07
N LEU A 192 5.27 1.94 -7.99
CA LEU A 192 4.55 3.21 -8.04
C LEU A 192 4.66 3.90 -6.67
N PRO A 193 4.71 5.24 -6.63
CA PRO A 193 4.71 5.98 -5.36
C PRO A 193 3.47 5.65 -4.53
N ILE A 194 3.64 5.56 -3.22
CA ILE A 194 2.57 5.18 -2.31
C ILE A 194 1.78 6.45 -1.95
N PRO A 195 0.46 6.53 -2.20
CA PRO A 195 -0.36 7.66 -1.76
C PRO A 195 -0.54 7.58 -0.24
N TYR A 196 0.30 8.30 0.49
CA TYR A 196 0.25 8.36 1.95
C TYR A 196 -0.68 9.45 2.49
N ASP A 197 -1.16 10.32 1.59
CA ASP A 197 -2.14 11.36 1.85
C ASP A 197 -3.27 11.22 0.81
N PRO A 198 -4.55 11.12 1.23
CA PRO A 198 -5.69 11.08 0.33
C PRO A 198 -5.72 12.22 -0.70
N ALA A 199 -5.22 13.41 -0.35
CA ALA A 199 -5.16 14.56 -1.26
C ALA A 199 -4.31 14.27 -2.51
N ILE A 200 -3.26 13.44 -2.39
CA ILE A 200 -2.43 13.05 -3.54
C ILE A 200 -3.28 12.29 -4.56
N LEU A 201 -4.10 11.36 -4.07
CA LEU A 201 -4.96 10.53 -4.92
C LEU A 201 -6.10 11.35 -5.52
N LEU A 202 -6.71 12.26 -4.75
CA LEU A 202 -7.76 13.16 -5.23
C LEU A 202 -7.25 14.12 -6.30
N ASN A 203 -6.08 14.72 -6.11
CA ASN A 203 -5.48 15.62 -7.10
C ASN A 203 -5.15 14.88 -8.40
N ALA A 204 -4.57 13.69 -8.30
CA ALA A 204 -4.25 12.88 -9.48
C ALA A 204 -5.53 12.43 -10.22
N THR A 205 -6.59 12.15 -9.47
CA THR A 205 -7.92 11.82 -10.01
C THR A 205 -8.56 13.01 -10.73
N ARG A 206 -8.52 14.20 -10.13
CA ARG A 206 -8.99 15.46 -10.72
C ARG A 206 -8.29 15.72 -12.06
N ASP A 207 -6.97 15.54 -12.11
CA ASP A 207 -6.19 15.69 -13.34
C ASP A 207 -6.59 14.70 -14.43
N LEU A 208 -6.83 13.43 -14.09
CA LEU A 208 -7.29 12.43 -15.06
C LEU A 208 -8.65 12.79 -15.66
N ILE A 209 -9.61 13.19 -14.82
CA ILE A 209 -10.95 13.57 -15.28
C ILE A 209 -10.87 14.81 -16.18
N ASN A 210 -10.15 15.85 -15.74
CA ASN A 210 -10.04 17.12 -16.47
C ASN A 210 -9.29 16.98 -17.80
N ARG A 211 -8.39 16.00 -17.92
CA ARG A 211 -7.71 15.64 -19.19
C ARG A 211 -8.56 14.74 -20.09
N GLY A 212 -9.76 14.36 -19.67
CA GLY A 212 -10.64 13.45 -20.39
C GLY A 212 -10.13 12.01 -20.45
N GLN A 213 -9.33 11.60 -19.47
CA GLN A 213 -8.72 10.28 -19.41
C GLN A 213 -9.49 9.31 -18.51
N ALA A 214 -10.42 9.82 -17.69
CA ALA A 214 -11.34 9.06 -16.86
C ALA A 214 -12.68 9.79 -16.72
N TRP A 215 -13.68 9.13 -16.15
CA TRP A 215 -14.95 9.77 -15.79
C TRP A 215 -15.46 9.33 -14.42
N VAL A 216 -16.33 10.15 -13.84
CA VAL A 216 -16.99 9.88 -12.57
C VAL A 216 -18.46 10.30 -12.63
N GLU A 217 -19.30 9.54 -11.93
CA GLU A 217 -20.72 9.84 -11.72
C GLU A 217 -20.90 10.71 -10.48
N ASP A 218 -21.69 11.77 -10.61
CA ASP A 218 -22.13 12.63 -9.52
C ASP A 218 -23.63 12.49 -9.32
N ALA A 219 -24.02 11.97 -8.15
CA ALA A 219 -25.42 11.84 -7.74
C ALA A 219 -25.79 12.78 -6.57
N SER A 220 -24.93 13.75 -6.24
CA SER A 220 -25.03 14.57 -5.01
C SER A 220 -26.31 15.42 -4.94
N ASP A 221 -26.86 15.83 -6.09
CA ASP A 221 -27.95 16.80 -6.18
C ASP A 221 -29.28 16.17 -6.63
N GLY A 222 -29.44 14.84 -6.47
CA GLY A 222 -30.64 14.12 -6.90
C GLY A 222 -30.83 14.05 -8.42
N ARG A 223 -29.85 14.54 -9.19
CA ARG A 223 -29.72 14.40 -10.64
C ARG A 223 -28.40 13.73 -10.93
N LEU A 224 -28.43 12.72 -11.80
CA LEU A 224 -27.22 12.05 -12.26
C LEU A 224 -26.48 12.95 -13.23
N ALA A 225 -25.26 13.36 -12.88
CA ALA A 225 -24.33 14.08 -13.73
C ALA A 225 -23.07 13.23 -13.97
N TYR A 226 -22.40 13.49 -15.08
CA TYR A 226 -21.15 12.82 -15.46
C TYR A 226 -20.07 13.87 -15.65
N HIS A 227 -18.90 13.63 -15.08
CA HIS A 227 -17.69 14.44 -15.31
C HIS A 227 -16.63 13.58 -16.01
N GLY A 228 -15.96 14.10 -17.03
CA GLY A 228 -15.05 13.36 -17.91
C GLY A 228 -14.66 14.14 -19.16
N PRO A 229 -14.40 13.46 -20.30
CA PRO A 229 -13.81 14.06 -21.51
C PRO A 229 -14.53 15.30 -22.06
N GLU A 230 -15.85 15.33 -22.00
CA GLU A 230 -16.66 16.44 -22.55
C GLU A 230 -17.16 17.41 -21.47
N ARG A 231 -16.93 17.08 -20.20
CA ARG A 231 -17.46 17.83 -19.05
C ARG A 231 -16.46 17.75 -17.90
N PRO A 232 -15.49 18.68 -17.81
CA PRO A 232 -14.52 18.67 -16.72
C PRO A 232 -15.20 18.84 -15.36
N LEU A 233 -14.43 18.65 -14.29
CA LEU A 233 -14.88 18.97 -12.95
C LEU A 233 -15.00 20.50 -12.81
N PRO A 234 -16.03 21.01 -12.12
CA PRO A 234 -16.11 22.41 -11.74
C PRO A 234 -14.90 22.83 -10.89
N ASP A 235 -14.38 24.04 -11.11
CA ASP A 235 -13.24 24.59 -10.39
C ASP A 235 -13.51 24.73 -8.87
N ASP A 236 -14.78 24.87 -8.48
CA ASP A 236 -15.25 25.00 -7.10
C ASP A 236 -15.65 23.66 -6.46
N MET A 237 -15.41 22.53 -7.12
CA MET A 237 -15.71 21.21 -6.55
C MET A 237 -14.77 20.88 -5.38
N SER A 238 -15.35 20.84 -4.17
CA SER A 238 -14.68 20.43 -2.93
C SER A 238 -14.09 19.02 -3.03
N ASP A 239 -12.96 18.80 -2.36
CA ASP A 239 -12.31 17.49 -2.25
C ASP A 239 -13.23 16.45 -1.59
N GLU A 240 -14.06 16.82 -0.61
CA GLU A 240 -15.01 15.89 0.02
C GLU A 240 -16.09 15.40 -0.95
N ARG A 241 -16.54 16.25 -1.87
CA ARG A 241 -17.50 15.87 -2.91
C ARG A 241 -16.84 14.90 -3.88
N LEU A 242 -15.64 15.21 -4.35
CA LEU A 242 -14.89 14.34 -5.26
C LEU A 242 -14.62 12.97 -4.61
N ALA A 243 -14.14 12.95 -3.36
CA ALA A 243 -13.86 11.74 -2.60
C ALA A 243 -15.08 10.81 -2.51
N ARG A 244 -16.26 11.35 -2.20
CA ARG A 244 -17.52 10.58 -2.19
C ARG A 244 -17.86 9.96 -3.54
N MET A 245 -17.63 10.70 -4.63
CA MET A 245 -17.93 10.24 -5.99
C MET A 245 -16.96 9.15 -6.46
N THR A 246 -15.72 9.18 -5.99
CA THR A 246 -14.65 8.28 -6.42
C THR A 246 -14.38 7.13 -5.45
N ARG A 247 -15.09 7.11 -4.32
CA ARG A 247 -14.88 6.18 -3.19
C ARG A 247 -13.44 6.16 -2.69
N ILE A 248 -12.82 7.35 -2.67
CA ILE A 248 -11.53 7.61 -2.05
C ILE A 248 -11.77 8.02 -0.60
#